data_AF-A0A526Z0Z4-F1
#
_entry.id   AF-A0A526Z0Z4-F1
#
_cell.length_a   1.000
_cell.length_b   1.000
_cell.length_c   1.000
_cell.angle_alpha   90.00
_cell.angle_beta   90.00
_cell.angle_gamma   90.00
#
_symmetry.space_group_name_H-M   'P 1'
#
loop_
_entity.id
_entity.type
_entity.pdbx_description
1 polymer ?
#
loop_
_entity_poly.entity_id
_entity_poly.type
_entity_poly.pdbx_seq_one_letter_code
_entity_poly.pdbx_strand_id
1 'polypeptide(L)'
;MASYYVSPDGSNNATGLLEAPFASLQHAHDIAKPGDTIYMRGGVYELTSGVQLTNDGTSGNPITVTNYQDEVPILDGSSMTGGYVVDMASASWNHIKGLEIRNGAEGGLAIQGESHNNVIEMLDVHHNGWNSQWEGKGIVMFGSSSNNLLLNNDSHHNQDLNLTNADGFQIATTGTGNVLRGNTAWANSRATGPSTMATPMMAARVVMDMASSWAALARVRAAPPVAIP
;
A
#
# COMPACT_ATOMS: atom_id res chain seq x y z
N MET A 1 1.41 3.15 -24.49
CA MET A 1 0.42 3.13 -23.40
C MET A 1 -0.64 2.13 -23.79
N ALA A 2 -0.56 0.95 -23.20
CA ALA A 2 -1.58 -0.08 -23.25
C ALA A 2 -2.47 0.02 -22.01
N SER A 3 -3.66 -0.56 -22.10
CA SER A 3 -4.54 -0.78 -20.97
C SER A 3 -4.76 -2.27 -20.81
N TYR A 4 -4.39 -2.80 -19.65
CA TYR A 4 -4.65 -4.18 -19.27
C TYR A 4 -5.78 -4.22 -18.26
N TYR A 5 -6.57 -5.29 -18.32
CA TYR A 5 -7.65 -5.56 -17.38
C TYR A 5 -7.35 -6.87 -16.68
N VAL A 6 -7.56 -6.90 -15.36
CA VAL A 6 -7.36 -8.07 -14.52
C VAL A 6 -8.65 -8.36 -13.79
N SER A 7 -9.04 -9.62 -13.68
CA SER A 7 -10.28 -10.05 -13.02
C SER A 7 -10.04 -11.35 -12.26
N PRO A 8 -10.71 -11.60 -11.11
CA PRO A 8 -10.57 -12.86 -10.39
C PRO A 8 -10.92 -14.09 -11.24
N ASP A 9 -11.91 -13.95 -12.13
CA ASP A 9 -12.33 -14.99 -13.09
C ASP A 9 -11.59 -14.95 -14.44
N GLY A 10 -10.51 -14.15 -14.53
CA GLY A 10 -9.73 -13.97 -15.75
C GLY A 10 -8.81 -15.14 -16.10
N SER A 11 -7.96 -14.96 -17.10
CA SER A 11 -6.93 -15.94 -17.47
C SER A 11 -5.63 -15.27 -17.89
N ASN A 12 -4.49 -15.71 -17.35
CA ASN A 12 -3.17 -15.22 -17.79
C ASN A 12 -2.79 -15.66 -19.21
N ASN A 13 -3.61 -16.50 -19.85
CA ASN A 13 -3.49 -16.83 -21.28
C ASN A 13 -4.39 -15.94 -22.16
N ALA A 14 -5.18 -15.05 -21.56
CA ALA A 14 -6.04 -14.11 -22.28
C ALA A 14 -5.23 -12.93 -22.85
N THR A 15 -5.91 -12.00 -23.52
CA THR A 15 -5.26 -10.85 -24.16
C THR A 15 -5.08 -9.65 -23.22
N GLY A 16 -5.65 -9.70 -22.01
CA GLY A 16 -5.64 -8.59 -21.06
C GLY A 16 -6.59 -7.46 -21.45
N LEU A 17 -7.52 -7.68 -22.38
CA LEU A 17 -8.56 -6.71 -22.76
C LEU A 17 -9.76 -6.80 -21.80
N LEU A 18 -10.64 -5.80 -21.80
CA LEU A 18 -11.80 -5.77 -20.90
C LEU A 18 -12.69 -7.03 -21.02
N GLU A 19 -12.86 -7.54 -22.24
CA GLU A 19 -13.65 -8.76 -22.54
C GLU A 19 -12.88 -10.07 -22.28
N ALA A 20 -11.57 -9.99 -22.11
CA ALA A 20 -10.67 -11.13 -21.92
C ALA A 20 -9.52 -10.74 -20.96
N PRO A 21 -9.84 -10.47 -19.68
CA PRO A 21 -8.89 -9.97 -18.71
C PRO A 21 -7.90 -11.04 -18.26
N PHE A 22 -6.73 -10.59 -17.79
CA PHE A 22 -5.78 -11.44 -17.08
C PHE A 22 -6.36 -11.92 -15.74
N ALA A 23 -5.81 -13.02 -15.20
CA ALA A 23 -6.23 -13.55 -13.91
C ALA A 23 -5.53 -12.85 -12.74
N SER A 24 -4.26 -12.47 -12.91
CA SER A 24 -3.45 -11.96 -11.80
C SER A 24 -2.80 -10.61 -12.09
N LEU A 25 -2.74 -9.79 -11.04
CA LEU A 25 -2.01 -8.52 -11.06
C LEU A 25 -0.52 -8.73 -11.34
N GLN A 26 0.09 -9.76 -10.77
CA GLN A 26 1.50 -10.09 -11.04
C GLN A 26 1.77 -10.22 -12.53
N HIS A 27 0.95 -11.00 -13.25
CA HIS A 27 1.15 -11.22 -14.68
C HIS A 27 1.02 -9.91 -15.49
N ALA A 28 0.02 -9.09 -15.17
CA ALA A 28 -0.17 -7.81 -15.82
C ALA A 28 1.00 -6.85 -15.56
N HIS A 29 1.52 -6.81 -14.33
CA HIS A 29 2.64 -5.94 -13.95
C HIS A 29 3.95 -6.39 -14.59
N ASP A 30 4.20 -7.70 -14.67
CA ASP A 30 5.42 -8.26 -15.27
C ASP A 30 5.60 -7.86 -16.75
N ILE A 31 4.50 -7.67 -17.48
CA ILE A 31 4.52 -7.27 -18.90
C ILE A 31 4.30 -5.78 -19.13
N ALA A 32 3.91 -5.03 -18.10
CA ALA A 32 3.64 -3.61 -18.20
C ALA A 32 4.91 -2.82 -18.52
N LYS A 33 4.75 -1.78 -19.33
CA LYS A 33 5.81 -0.84 -19.71
C LYS A 33 5.50 0.55 -19.18
N PRO A 34 6.50 1.44 -19.07
CA PRO A 34 6.26 2.83 -18.68
C PRO A 34 5.09 3.49 -19.41
N GLY A 35 4.13 4.02 -18.65
CA GLY A 35 2.91 4.66 -19.14
C GLY A 35 1.73 3.71 -19.38
N ASP A 36 1.88 2.41 -19.14
CA ASP A 36 0.76 1.47 -19.20
C ASP A 36 -0.12 1.57 -17.95
N THR A 37 -1.40 1.20 -18.10
CA THR A 37 -2.37 1.16 -17.00
C THR A 37 -2.97 -0.22 -16.86
N ILE A 38 -3.01 -0.73 -15.64
CA ILE A 38 -3.62 -1.99 -15.23
C ILE A 38 -4.89 -1.66 -14.44
N TYR A 39 -6.04 -1.99 -15.02
CA TYR A 39 -7.35 -1.85 -14.43
C TYR A 39 -7.75 -3.15 -13.72
N MET A 40 -7.82 -3.10 -12.40
CA MET A 40 -8.26 -4.20 -11.55
C MET A 40 -9.78 -4.20 -11.46
N ARG A 41 -10.42 -5.27 -11.94
CA ARG A 41 -11.85 -5.49 -11.76
C ARG A 41 -12.17 -5.86 -10.31
N GLY A 42 -13.39 -5.57 -9.88
CA GLY A 42 -13.86 -5.83 -8.53
C GLY A 42 -13.93 -7.32 -8.21
N GLY A 43 -13.79 -7.62 -6.92
CA GLY A 43 -13.80 -8.99 -6.41
C GLY A 43 -12.50 -9.35 -5.67
N VAL A 44 -12.47 -10.58 -5.17
CA VAL A 44 -11.39 -11.09 -4.32
C VAL A 44 -10.35 -11.81 -5.17
N TYR A 45 -9.10 -11.36 -5.07
CA TYR A 45 -7.93 -12.00 -5.63
C TYR A 45 -7.23 -12.75 -4.50
N GLU A 46 -7.48 -14.06 -4.42
CA GLU A 46 -6.86 -14.94 -3.42
C GLU A 46 -5.38 -15.14 -3.74
N LEU A 47 -4.51 -14.77 -2.80
CA LEU A 47 -3.07 -14.83 -2.95
C LEU A 47 -2.47 -15.96 -2.11
N THR A 48 -1.64 -16.78 -2.75
CA THR A 48 -0.77 -17.77 -2.07
C THR A 48 0.63 -17.20 -1.79
N SER A 49 0.97 -16.07 -2.40
CA SER A 49 2.23 -15.34 -2.23
C SER A 49 2.02 -13.86 -2.54
N GLY A 50 2.86 -12.99 -1.96
CA GLY A 50 2.77 -11.54 -2.16
C GLY A 50 3.05 -11.12 -3.60
N VAL A 51 2.31 -10.12 -4.07
CA VAL A 51 2.49 -9.51 -5.39
C VAL A 51 3.73 -8.62 -5.39
N GLN A 52 4.65 -8.88 -6.31
CA GLN A 52 5.89 -8.14 -6.50
C GLN A 52 5.68 -7.08 -7.58
N LEU A 53 5.62 -5.81 -7.18
CA LEU A 53 5.44 -4.67 -8.09
C LEU A 53 6.78 -3.98 -8.33
N THR A 54 7.69 -4.69 -9.02
CA THR A 54 9.11 -4.30 -9.15
C THR A 54 9.50 -3.70 -10.51
N ASN A 55 8.62 -3.72 -11.50
CA ASN A 55 8.85 -2.99 -12.76
C ASN A 55 8.73 -1.48 -12.56
N ASP A 56 9.54 -0.74 -13.32
CA ASP A 56 9.60 0.71 -13.24
C ASP A 56 8.81 1.39 -14.35
N GLY A 57 8.11 2.46 -13.98
CA GLY A 57 7.72 3.49 -14.93
C GLY A 57 8.90 4.40 -15.28
N THR A 58 8.58 5.56 -15.84
CA THR A 58 9.56 6.65 -16.00
C THR A 58 8.94 7.98 -15.62
N SER A 59 9.78 9.01 -15.47
CA SER A 59 9.29 10.37 -15.26
C SER A 59 8.26 10.78 -16.33
N GLY A 60 7.07 11.15 -15.88
CA GLY A 60 5.92 11.49 -16.73
C GLY A 60 5.16 10.30 -17.34
N ASN A 61 5.66 9.07 -17.21
CA ASN A 61 5.00 7.86 -17.71
C ASN A 61 5.07 6.75 -16.64
N PRO A 62 4.35 6.90 -15.51
CA PRO A 62 4.32 5.87 -14.48
C PRO A 62 3.60 4.61 -14.97
N ILE A 63 3.93 3.45 -14.40
CA ILE A 63 3.05 2.28 -14.50
C ILE A 63 1.93 2.47 -13.47
N THR A 64 0.68 2.43 -13.93
CA THR A 64 -0.48 2.67 -13.05
C THR A 64 -1.22 1.36 -12.79
N VAL A 65 -1.45 1.02 -11.53
CA VAL A 65 -2.40 -0.02 -11.11
C VAL A 65 -3.56 0.67 -10.42
N THR A 66 -4.76 0.53 -10.95
CA THR A 66 -5.95 1.20 -10.41
C THR A 66 -7.17 0.30 -10.48
N ASN A 67 -8.13 0.50 -9.59
CA ASN A 67 -9.43 -0.11 -9.74
C ASN A 67 -10.15 0.34 -11.03
N TYR A 68 -10.97 -0.53 -11.60
CA TYR A 68 -11.80 -0.20 -12.74
C TYR A 68 -13.06 0.56 -12.31
N GLN A 69 -13.15 1.84 -12.65
CA GLN A 69 -14.27 2.71 -12.28
C GLN A 69 -14.45 2.77 -10.75
N ASP A 70 -15.63 2.40 -10.25
CA ASP A 70 -15.97 2.36 -8.82
C ASP A 70 -15.93 0.93 -8.25
N GLU A 71 -15.40 -0.03 -9.00
CA GLU A 71 -15.26 -1.41 -8.53
C GLU A 71 -14.20 -1.51 -7.41
N VAL A 72 -14.34 -2.49 -6.52
CA VAL A 72 -13.46 -2.71 -5.37
C VAL A 72 -12.65 -4.00 -5.56
N PRO A 73 -11.41 -3.93 -6.07
CA PRO A 73 -10.50 -5.05 -6.13
C PRO A 73 -9.85 -5.31 -4.77
N ILE A 74 -9.92 -6.55 -4.30
CA ILE A 74 -9.43 -6.95 -2.98
C ILE A 74 -8.27 -7.92 -3.17
N LEU A 75 -7.06 -7.53 -2.79
CA LEU A 75 -5.92 -8.44 -2.68
C LEU A 75 -5.99 -9.12 -1.31
N ASP A 76 -6.31 -10.41 -1.29
CA ASP A 76 -6.51 -11.18 -0.05
C ASP A 76 -5.35 -12.15 0.19
N GLY A 77 -4.56 -11.85 1.21
CA GLY A 77 -3.40 -12.66 1.60
C GLY A 77 -3.72 -13.84 2.50
N SER A 78 -4.99 -14.19 2.76
CA SER A 78 -5.37 -15.21 3.76
C SER A 78 -4.72 -16.58 3.57
N SER A 79 -4.31 -16.90 2.33
CA SER A 79 -3.61 -18.14 1.97
C SER A 79 -2.09 -18.00 1.86
N MET A 80 -1.52 -16.84 2.16
CA MET A 80 -0.08 -16.60 2.13
C MET A 80 0.58 -17.19 3.38
N THR A 81 1.77 -17.75 3.21
CA THR A 81 2.54 -18.33 4.34
C THR A 81 3.57 -17.35 4.93
N GLY A 82 3.84 -16.23 4.26
CA GLY A 82 4.80 -15.22 4.70
C GLY A 82 4.81 -14.00 3.77
N GLY A 83 5.58 -12.99 4.14
CA GLY A 83 5.73 -11.73 3.40
C GLY A 83 4.54 -10.78 3.44
N TYR A 84 4.70 -9.66 2.73
CA TYR A 84 3.69 -8.61 2.54
C TYR A 84 2.79 -8.93 1.35
N VAL A 85 1.51 -8.54 1.40
CA VAL A 85 0.56 -8.75 0.29
C VAL A 85 1.05 -8.07 -0.99
N VAL A 86 1.59 -6.86 -0.87
CA VAL A 86 2.26 -6.13 -1.95
C VAL A 86 3.67 -5.77 -1.51
N ASP A 87 4.66 -6.07 -2.36
CA ASP A 87 6.05 -5.70 -2.15
C ASP A 87 6.57 -4.87 -3.34
N MET A 88 7.02 -3.66 -3.05
CA MET A 88 7.69 -2.74 -3.96
C MET A 88 9.15 -2.60 -3.53
N ALA A 89 9.98 -3.53 -4.00
CA ALA A 89 11.41 -3.56 -3.74
C ALA A 89 12.20 -2.84 -4.83
N SER A 90 12.82 -1.71 -4.49
CA SER A 90 13.57 -0.84 -5.41
C SER A 90 12.77 -0.48 -6.68
N ALA A 91 11.46 -0.31 -6.54
CA ALA A 91 10.55 0.03 -7.64
C ALA A 91 10.33 1.54 -7.70
N SER A 92 10.21 2.09 -8.91
CA SER A 92 10.13 3.52 -9.13
C SER A 92 9.11 3.92 -10.18
N TRP A 93 8.55 5.12 -10.03
CA TRP A 93 7.55 5.68 -10.94
C TRP A 93 6.32 4.77 -11.12
N ASN A 94 5.80 4.23 -10.03
CA ASN A 94 4.53 3.49 -10.01
C ASN A 94 3.42 4.34 -9.38
N HIS A 95 2.18 4.16 -9.83
CA HIS A 95 0.98 4.72 -9.19
C HIS A 95 0.01 3.60 -8.85
N ILE A 96 -0.12 3.29 -7.56
CA ILE A 96 -1.00 2.24 -7.05
C ILE A 96 -2.20 2.90 -6.39
N LYS A 97 -3.40 2.59 -6.88
CA LYS A 97 -4.62 3.33 -6.51
C LYS A 97 -5.85 2.45 -6.30
N GLY A 98 -6.64 2.77 -5.27
CA GLY A 98 -8.03 2.30 -5.13
C GLY A 98 -8.17 0.80 -4.86
N LEU A 99 -7.16 0.16 -4.24
CA LEU A 99 -7.18 -1.26 -3.92
C LEU A 99 -7.47 -1.47 -2.43
N GLU A 100 -8.21 -2.53 -2.11
CA GLU A 100 -8.28 -3.09 -0.76
C GLU A 100 -7.16 -4.15 -0.62
N ILE A 101 -6.38 -4.07 0.45
CA ILE A 101 -5.30 -5.01 0.76
C ILE A 101 -5.54 -5.57 2.16
N ARG A 102 -5.76 -6.88 2.25
CA ARG A 102 -6.08 -7.49 3.52
C ARG A 102 -5.48 -8.85 3.77
N ASN A 103 -5.55 -9.24 5.04
CA ASN A 103 -5.17 -10.58 5.49
C ASN A 103 -3.76 -10.96 5.03
N GLY A 104 -2.81 -10.04 5.03
CA GLY A 104 -1.40 -10.35 4.78
C GLY A 104 -0.79 -11.15 5.92
N ALA A 105 0.05 -12.14 5.58
CA ALA A 105 0.74 -12.97 6.58
C ALA A 105 1.64 -12.14 7.50
N GLU A 106 2.48 -11.25 6.93
CA GLU A 106 3.37 -10.36 7.68
C GLU A 106 2.95 -8.89 7.60
N GLY A 107 2.30 -8.44 6.53
CA GLY A 107 1.88 -7.05 6.41
C GLY A 107 1.12 -6.77 5.11
N GLY A 108 0.62 -5.54 4.97
CA GLY A 108 -0.15 -5.12 3.80
C GLY A 108 0.74 -4.79 2.61
N LEU A 109 1.39 -3.62 2.65
CA LEU A 109 2.21 -3.10 1.56
C LEU A 109 3.59 -2.64 2.07
N ALA A 110 4.65 -3.11 1.42
CA ALA A 110 6.02 -2.68 1.67
C ALA A 110 6.59 -1.85 0.51
N ILE A 111 7.20 -0.71 0.84
CA ILE A 111 8.00 0.12 -0.08
C ILE A 111 9.44 0.12 0.45
N GLN A 112 10.34 -0.56 -0.25
CA GLN A 112 11.66 -0.85 0.31
C GLN A 112 12.81 -0.66 -0.68
N GLY A 113 14.03 -0.79 -0.16
CA GLY A 113 15.24 -0.60 -0.96
C GLY A 113 15.41 0.85 -1.40
N GLU A 114 15.67 1.04 -2.69
CA GLU A 114 15.91 2.35 -3.32
C GLU A 114 14.63 2.90 -3.99
N SER A 115 13.44 2.44 -3.58
CA SER A 115 12.17 2.79 -4.23
C SER A 115 11.90 4.30 -4.23
N HIS A 116 11.63 4.88 -5.40
CA HIS A 116 11.42 6.32 -5.47
C HIS A 116 10.37 6.79 -6.48
N ASN A 117 9.83 7.99 -6.24
CA ASN A 117 8.84 8.62 -7.11
C ASN A 117 7.56 7.78 -7.33
N ASN A 118 7.18 6.96 -6.35
CA ASN A 118 5.92 6.23 -6.39
C ASN A 118 4.79 7.04 -5.75
N VAL A 119 3.55 6.79 -6.20
CA VAL A 119 2.32 7.32 -5.61
C VAL A 119 1.46 6.15 -5.13
N ILE A 120 1.15 6.12 -3.85
CA ILE A 120 0.28 5.15 -3.20
C ILE A 120 -0.96 5.91 -2.74
N GLU A 121 -2.09 5.67 -3.39
CA GLU A 121 -3.26 6.54 -3.26
C GLU A 121 -4.56 5.77 -3.00
N MET A 122 -5.40 6.27 -2.07
CA MET A 122 -6.74 5.72 -1.84
C MET A 122 -6.75 4.19 -1.65
N LEU A 123 -5.74 3.65 -0.97
CA LEU A 123 -5.74 2.25 -0.56
C LEU A 123 -6.47 2.10 0.77
N ASP A 124 -7.15 0.97 0.93
CA ASP A 124 -7.66 0.49 2.22
C ASP A 124 -6.86 -0.74 2.65
N VAL A 125 -6.04 -0.62 3.70
CA VAL A 125 -5.04 -1.63 4.08
C VAL A 125 -5.28 -2.13 5.49
N HIS A 126 -5.80 -3.35 5.63
CA HIS A 126 -6.33 -3.79 6.91
C HIS A 126 -6.22 -5.28 7.24
N HIS A 127 -6.31 -5.62 8.53
CA HIS A 127 -6.32 -7.02 8.99
C HIS A 127 -5.07 -7.82 8.58
N ASN A 128 -3.93 -7.14 8.39
CA ASN A 128 -2.66 -7.77 8.07
C ASN A 128 -1.88 -8.15 9.35
N GLY A 129 -0.94 -9.10 9.24
CA GLY A 129 0.01 -9.49 10.28
C GLY A 129 -0.32 -10.76 11.07
N TRP A 130 -1.34 -11.51 10.65
CA TRP A 130 -1.86 -12.66 11.40
C TRP A 130 -0.88 -13.84 11.55
N ASN A 131 0.27 -13.83 10.87
CA ASN A 131 1.29 -14.88 10.96
C ASN A 131 2.67 -14.37 11.43
N SER A 132 2.77 -13.17 12.01
CA SER A 132 4.06 -12.61 12.45
C SER A 132 4.04 -12.11 13.88
N GLN A 133 5.12 -12.37 14.62
CA GLN A 133 5.35 -11.84 15.97
C GLN A 133 6.05 -10.48 15.98
N TRP A 134 6.56 -10.03 14.83
CA TRP A 134 7.44 -8.87 14.68
C TRP A 134 6.97 -7.91 13.58
N GLU A 135 6.25 -8.45 12.60
CA GLU A 135 5.57 -7.71 11.54
C GLU A 135 4.09 -7.58 11.85
N GLY A 136 3.34 -6.93 10.97
CA GLY A 136 1.92 -6.65 11.12
C GLY A 136 1.56 -5.25 10.71
N LYS A 137 2.45 -4.55 10.00
CA LYS A 137 2.23 -3.18 9.58
C LYS A 137 1.27 -3.16 8.40
N GLY A 138 0.42 -2.15 8.35
CA GLY A 138 -0.43 -1.91 7.18
C GLY A 138 0.42 -1.50 5.98
N ILE A 139 0.98 -0.29 6.03
CA ILE A 139 1.90 0.23 5.01
C ILE A 139 3.26 0.54 5.66
N VAL A 140 4.32 -0.06 5.15
CA VAL A 140 5.70 0.19 5.60
C VAL A 140 6.54 0.80 4.49
N MET A 141 7.41 1.74 4.84
CA MET A 141 8.43 2.26 3.94
C MET A 141 9.80 2.32 4.62
N PHE A 142 10.81 1.68 4.04
CA PHE A 142 12.16 1.58 4.61
C PHE A 142 13.25 1.55 3.53
N GLY A 143 14.51 1.34 3.94
CA GLY A 143 15.67 1.44 3.05
C GLY A 143 16.01 2.90 2.76
N SER A 144 16.51 3.21 1.55
CA SER A 144 16.80 4.56 1.05
C SER A 144 15.67 5.14 0.18
N SER A 145 14.46 4.58 0.30
CA SER A 145 13.26 5.00 -0.42
C SER A 145 13.01 6.52 -0.32
N SER A 146 12.83 7.21 -1.46
CA SER A 146 12.77 8.68 -1.51
C SER A 146 11.68 9.21 -2.44
N ASN A 147 11.20 10.43 -2.22
CA ASN A 147 10.20 11.07 -3.09
C ASN A 147 8.92 10.25 -3.34
N ASN A 148 8.54 9.36 -2.41
CA ASN A 148 7.28 8.62 -2.48
C ASN A 148 6.15 9.45 -1.86
N LEU A 149 4.95 9.36 -2.44
CA LEU A 149 3.75 10.03 -1.93
C LEU A 149 2.73 8.97 -1.50
N LEU A 150 2.42 8.96 -0.21
CA LEU A 150 1.30 8.20 0.35
C LEU A 150 0.14 9.19 0.56
N LEU A 151 -0.91 9.06 -0.23
CA LEU A 151 -2.01 10.00 -0.34
C LEU A 151 -3.38 9.36 -0.04
N ASN A 152 -4.08 9.88 0.97
CA ASN A 152 -5.46 9.48 1.28
C ASN A 152 -5.66 7.96 1.46
N ASN A 153 -4.67 7.28 2.03
CA ASN A 153 -4.77 5.86 2.35
C ASN A 153 -5.34 5.67 3.75
N ASP A 154 -6.10 4.61 3.92
CA ASP A 154 -6.60 4.15 5.19
C ASP A 154 -5.85 2.88 5.60
N SER A 155 -5.39 2.82 6.85
CA SER A 155 -4.64 1.68 7.37
C SER A 155 -5.06 1.30 8.78
N HIS A 156 -5.74 0.16 8.91
CA HIS A 156 -6.49 -0.13 10.13
C HIS A 156 -6.61 -1.60 10.49
N HIS A 157 -6.90 -1.90 11.75
CA HIS A 157 -7.11 -3.28 12.23
C HIS A 157 -5.95 -4.23 11.88
N ASN A 158 -4.76 -3.69 11.61
CA ASN A 158 -3.56 -4.51 11.42
C ASN A 158 -3.07 -4.96 12.78
N GLN A 159 -2.60 -6.20 12.86
CA GLN A 159 -2.18 -6.79 14.12
C GLN A 159 -1.07 -7.81 13.92
N ASP A 160 -0.07 -7.75 14.79
CA ASP A 160 0.91 -8.80 14.99
C ASP A 160 0.43 -9.79 16.06
N LEU A 161 1.00 -10.99 16.10
CA LEU A 161 0.65 -12.03 17.06
C LEU A 161 0.86 -11.61 18.53
N ASN A 162 1.78 -10.67 18.79
CA ASN A 162 2.05 -10.16 20.14
C ASN A 162 1.23 -8.90 20.47
N LEU A 163 0.45 -8.39 19.52
CA LEU A 163 -0.31 -7.16 19.61
C LEU A 163 0.53 -5.93 19.95
N THR A 164 1.82 -5.92 19.61
CA THR A 164 2.79 -4.89 20.00
C THR A 164 3.41 -4.10 18.85
N ASN A 165 3.27 -4.45 17.58
CA ASN A 165 4.12 -3.83 16.54
C ASN A 165 3.46 -3.65 15.17
N ALA A 166 2.13 -3.60 15.13
CA ALA A 166 1.37 -3.35 13.93
C ALA A 166 1.07 -1.86 13.77
N ASP A 167 2.04 -1.10 13.25
CA ASP A 167 1.76 0.29 12.89
C ASP A 167 0.84 0.35 11.66
N GLY A 168 -0.10 1.30 11.63
CA GLY A 168 -0.85 1.57 10.40
C GLY A 168 0.07 2.06 9.27
N PHE A 169 0.95 3.01 9.60
CA PHE A 169 2.00 3.51 8.72
C PHE A 169 3.33 3.50 9.46
N GLN A 170 4.29 2.72 9.00
CA GLN A 170 5.66 2.76 9.52
C GLN A 170 6.61 3.35 8.48
N ILE A 171 7.22 4.49 8.80
CA ILE A 171 8.19 5.18 7.94
C ILE A 171 9.57 5.08 8.59
N ALA A 172 10.39 4.16 8.11
CA ALA A 172 11.71 3.81 8.62
C ALA A 172 12.78 3.87 7.50
N THR A 173 12.72 4.92 6.68
CA THR A 173 13.64 5.13 5.55
C THR A 173 14.69 6.22 5.84
N THR A 174 15.86 6.10 5.22
CA THR A 174 16.89 7.15 5.16
C THR A 174 16.71 8.11 3.98
N GLY A 175 15.85 7.77 3.01
CA GLY A 175 15.57 8.61 1.86
C GLY A 175 14.67 9.79 2.20
N THR A 176 14.83 10.89 1.45
CA THR A 176 14.20 12.18 1.73
C THR A 176 13.06 12.47 0.75
N GLY A 177 12.27 13.52 1.01
CA GLY A 177 11.22 13.97 0.09
C GLY A 177 9.97 13.09 0.08
N ASN A 178 9.89 12.09 0.96
CA ASN A 178 8.68 11.30 1.12
C ASN A 178 7.60 12.11 1.83
N VAL A 179 6.35 11.98 1.36
CA VAL A 179 5.22 12.73 1.87
C VAL A 179 4.08 11.79 2.21
N LEU A 180 3.55 11.94 3.43
CA LEU A 180 2.29 11.34 3.84
C LEU A 180 1.25 12.47 3.92
N ARG A 181 0.17 12.37 3.14
CA ARG A 181 -0.87 13.39 3.09
C ARG A 181 -2.26 12.78 3.12
N GLY A 182 -3.08 13.20 4.09
CA GLY A 182 -4.50 12.84 4.12
C GLY A 182 -4.79 11.39 4.46
N ASN A 183 -3.77 10.63 4.89
CA ASN A 183 -3.93 9.24 5.33
C ASN A 183 -4.58 9.17 6.72
N THR A 184 -5.28 8.07 6.99
CA THR A 184 -5.92 7.76 8.27
C THR A 184 -5.43 6.43 8.82
N ALA A 185 -5.13 6.36 10.12
CA ALA A 185 -4.81 5.10 10.79
C ALA A 185 -5.64 4.92 12.07
N TRP A 186 -6.21 3.73 12.28
CA TRP A 186 -6.99 3.42 13.47
C TRP A 186 -7.00 1.92 13.80
N ALA A 187 -7.27 1.59 15.06
CA ALA A 187 -7.46 0.21 15.52
C ALA A 187 -6.35 -0.81 15.19
N ASN A 188 -5.10 -0.37 14.98
CA ASN A 188 -3.95 -1.27 14.81
C ASN A 188 -3.35 -1.68 16.18
N SER A 189 -2.76 -2.89 16.29
CA SER A 189 -2.17 -3.38 17.54
C SER A 189 -0.89 -2.61 17.94
N ARG A 190 -0.67 -2.42 19.24
CA ARG A 190 0.21 -1.36 19.78
C ARG A 190 1.29 -1.88 20.72
N ALA A 191 2.53 -1.41 20.55
CA ALA A 191 3.57 -1.49 21.56
C ALA A 191 3.16 -0.70 22.80
N THR A 192 3.05 -1.36 23.95
CA THR A 192 3.14 -0.71 25.25
C THR A 192 4.60 -0.29 25.51
N GLY A 193 5.10 0.74 24.82
CA GLY A 193 6.47 1.28 25.00
C GLY A 193 6.61 2.75 24.56
N PRO A 194 7.60 3.51 25.07
CA PRO A 194 7.60 4.97 25.03
C PRO A 194 8.29 5.62 23.80
N SER A 195 8.56 4.88 22.72
CA SER A 195 9.45 5.39 21.65
C SER A 195 9.01 5.06 20.23
N THR A 196 7.90 5.61 19.76
CA THR A 196 7.61 5.95 18.36
C THR A 196 6.45 6.96 18.38
N MET A 197 6.30 7.80 17.35
CA MET A 197 5.26 8.83 17.31
C MET A 197 3.85 8.21 17.36
N ALA A 198 3.33 8.06 18.58
CA ALA A 198 1.94 7.72 18.85
C ALA A 198 1.08 8.96 18.61
N THR A 199 0.26 8.94 17.56
CA THR A 199 -0.98 9.72 17.60
C THR A 199 -2.02 8.86 18.31
N PRO A 200 -2.52 9.28 19.49
CA PRO A 200 -3.58 8.56 20.17
C PRO A 200 -4.86 8.64 19.32
N MET A 201 -5.66 7.57 19.39
CA MET A 201 -7.06 7.44 18.94
C MET A 201 -7.73 8.75 18.50
N MET A 202 -7.53 9.15 17.25
CA MET A 202 -8.39 10.08 16.51
C MET A 202 -8.11 9.89 15.03
N ALA A 203 -9.16 9.79 14.21
CA ALA A 203 -9.07 9.90 12.76
C ALA A 203 -8.49 11.28 12.41
N ALA A 204 -7.18 11.38 12.32
CA ALA A 204 -6.47 12.62 12.03
C ALA A 204 -5.80 12.50 10.68
N ARG A 205 -6.15 13.41 9.76
CA ARG A 205 -5.41 13.60 8.51
C ARG A 205 -3.98 14.01 8.85
N VAL A 206 -3.03 13.11 8.66
CA VAL A 206 -1.60 13.42 8.84
C VAL A 206 -1.09 14.10 7.57
N VAL A 207 -0.45 15.26 7.73
CA VAL A 207 0.44 15.85 6.71
C VAL A 207 1.85 15.84 7.31
N MET A 208 2.69 14.93 6.82
CA MET A 208 4.11 14.85 7.17
C MET A 208 4.93 15.24 5.93
N ASP A 209 5.72 16.30 6.08
CA ASP A 209 6.78 16.68 5.14
C ASP A 209 8.11 16.34 5.82
N MET A 210 8.75 15.26 5.36
CA MET A 210 9.95 14.71 6.01
C MET A 210 11.20 15.36 5.40
N ALA A 211 11.67 16.45 6.03
CA ALA A 211 12.99 17.01 5.75
C ALA A 211 14.10 16.15 6.41
N SER A 212 15.29 16.20 5.81
CA SER A 212 16.43 15.27 5.95
C SER A 212 17.17 15.22 7.30
N SER A 213 16.49 15.36 8.44
CA SER A 213 17.11 15.16 9.75
C SER A 213 16.15 14.45 10.70
N TRP A 214 16.71 13.67 11.63
CA TRP A 214 16.05 12.74 12.57
C TRP A 214 14.99 13.36 13.53
N ALA A 215 14.43 14.53 13.23
CA ALA A 215 13.51 15.27 14.09
C ALA A 215 12.33 15.93 13.33
N ALA A 216 11.75 15.28 12.32
CA ALA A 216 10.50 15.73 11.73
C ALA A 216 9.31 15.37 12.63
N LEU A 217 9.03 16.22 13.63
CA LEU A 217 7.81 16.17 14.43
C LEU A 217 6.57 16.35 13.53
N ALA A 218 5.69 15.36 13.52
CA ALA A 218 4.39 15.42 12.87
C ALA A 218 3.60 16.64 13.38
N ARG A 219 3.14 17.53 12.50
CA ARG A 219 2.09 18.50 12.85
C ARG A 219 0.74 17.86 12.57
N VAL A 220 0.19 17.19 13.57
CA VAL A 220 -1.19 16.70 13.57
C VAL A 220 -2.12 17.91 13.59
N ARG A 221 -2.86 18.15 12.51
CA ARG A 221 -4.02 19.05 12.56
C ARG A 221 -5.26 18.19 12.81
N ALA A 222 -5.84 18.31 14.00
CA ALA A 222 -7.17 17.76 14.24
C ALA A 222 -8.15 18.36 13.21
N ALA A 223 -8.87 17.51 12.50
CA ALA A 223 -10.04 17.97 11.75
C ALA A 223 -11.07 18.48 12.78
N PRO A 224 -11.73 19.63 12.55
CA PRO A 224 -12.85 20.03 13.39
C PRO A 224 -13.93 18.94 13.32
N PRO A 225 -14.64 18.67 14.43
CA PRO A 225 -15.71 17.68 14.44
C PRO A 225 -16.73 18.02 13.36
N VAL A 226 -17.01 17.06 12.48
CA VAL A 226 -18.14 17.13 11.56
C VAL A 226 -19.39 17.03 12.42
N ALA A 227 -20.13 18.14 12.54
CA ALA A 227 -21.46 18.11 13.08
C ALA A 227 -22.34 17.33 12.10
N ILE A 228 -22.82 16.16 12.53
CA ILE A 228 -23.86 15.41 11.84
C ILE A 228 -25.20 16.08 12.19
N PRO A 229 -26.09 16.36 11.21
CA PRO A 229 -27.40 16.98 11.44
C PRO A 229 -28.34 16.11 12.28
#